data_AF-A0A6T9N670-F1
#
_entry.id   AF-A0A6T9N670-F1
#
_cell.length_a   1.000
_cell.length_b   1.000
_cell.length_c   1.000
_cell.angle_alpha   90.00
_cell.angle_beta   90.00
_cell.angle_gamma   90.00
#
_symmetry.space_group_name_H-M   'P 1'
#
loop_
_entity.id
_entity.type
_entity.pdbx_description
1 polymer ?
#
loop_
_entity_poly.entity_id
_entity_poly.type
_entity_poly.pdbx_seq_one_letter_code
_entity_poly.pdbx_strand_id
1 'polypeptide(L)'
;MVMLAPMISLEKVTQKSVLGPIKNKHLVPVSGFLSFLVPTLPLIAKSDSVLAQQIDEEFRNDVTNYTGSVRVRVAHHFNQLCKAFTAPTGPKALECVSCPAMLMIHANADTMTEPGGSVMLFERASCARKTLVLISGPDGQGAATKTHADGRTTSGLADGQTAMAALRGLNMWHSITTEPGCEKVSFAVAEWICQEADLVSGVPETTPSPQRRRSISPVRQRYVARNAAKGE
;
A
#
# COMPACT_ATOMS: atom_id res chain seq x y z
N MET A 1 -10.18 2.56 6.46
CA MET A 1 -9.43 1.75 5.47
C MET A 1 -7.96 1.87 5.79
N VAL A 2 -7.23 0.76 5.89
CA VAL A 2 -5.79 0.77 6.13
C VAL A 2 -5.09 0.30 4.86
N MET A 3 -4.12 1.06 4.38
CA MET A 3 -3.34 0.79 3.18
C MET A 3 -1.86 0.70 3.56
N LEU A 4 -1.21 -0.40 3.17
CA LEU A 4 0.19 -0.66 3.46
C LEU A 4 0.97 -0.65 2.15
N ALA A 5 1.94 0.27 2.05
CA ALA A 5 2.80 0.49 0.91
C ALA A 5 2.11 0.32 -0.47
N PRO A 6 0.99 1.00 -0.76
CA PRO A 6 0.26 0.76 -2.00
C PRO A 6 1.11 1.13 -3.23
N MET A 7 1.26 0.17 -4.15
CA MET A 7 1.97 0.33 -5.41
C MET A 7 1.17 1.22 -6.38
N ILE A 8 1.35 2.53 -6.26
CA ILE A 8 0.61 3.54 -7.04
C ILE A 8 1.49 4.24 -8.07
N SER A 9 2.81 4.27 -7.83
CA SER A 9 3.79 4.89 -8.72
C SER A 9 4.97 3.95 -8.98
N LEU A 10 5.57 4.11 -10.16
CA LEU A 10 6.83 3.47 -10.57
C LEU A 10 7.84 4.54 -11.04
N GLU A 11 7.71 5.78 -10.56
CA GLU A 11 8.45 6.92 -11.08
C GLU A 11 9.97 6.76 -10.90
N LYS A 12 10.44 6.34 -9.71
CA LYS A 12 11.85 5.96 -9.46
C LYS A 12 12.36 4.95 -10.48
N VAL A 13 11.56 3.92 -10.77
CA VAL A 13 11.92 2.89 -11.77
C VAL A 13 12.05 3.53 -13.15
N THR A 14 11.14 4.42 -13.53
CA THR A 14 11.20 5.11 -14.83
C THR A 14 12.40 6.05 -14.98
N GLN A 15 12.94 6.58 -13.88
CA GLN A 15 14.09 7.48 -13.89
C GLN A 15 15.44 6.76 -13.91
N LYS A 16 15.49 5.46 -13.60
CA LYS A 16 16.72 4.66 -13.60
C LYS A 16 17.35 4.63 -14.99
N SER A 17 18.65 4.89 -15.06
CA SER A 17 19.43 4.78 -16.30
C SER A 17 19.66 3.31 -16.67
N VAL A 18 19.58 3.00 -17.96
CA VAL A 18 19.78 1.68 -18.55
C VAL A 18 21.10 1.64 -19.31
N LEU A 19 21.32 2.60 -20.20
CA LEU A 19 22.51 2.66 -21.05
C LEU A 19 22.91 4.12 -21.28
N GLY A 20 23.87 4.61 -20.49
CA GLY A 20 24.35 5.99 -20.55
C GLY A 20 23.25 7.02 -20.22
N PRO A 21 22.84 7.90 -21.17
CA PRO A 21 21.77 8.87 -20.93
C PRO A 21 20.35 8.26 -21.05
N ILE A 22 20.22 7.02 -21.52
CA ILE A 22 18.91 6.38 -21.75
C ILE A 22 18.34 5.91 -20.41
N LYS A 23 17.28 6.58 -19.95
CA LYS A 23 16.43 6.19 -18.82
C LYS A 23 15.31 5.22 -19.24
N ASN A 24 14.82 4.43 -18.28
CA ASN A 24 13.69 3.50 -18.45
C ASN A 24 12.43 4.15 -19.05
N LYS A 25 12.15 5.42 -18.74
CA LYS A 25 11.02 6.16 -19.33
C LYS A 25 11.04 6.20 -20.86
N HIS A 26 12.21 6.17 -21.48
CA HIS A 26 12.35 6.16 -22.94
C HIS A 26 12.02 4.80 -23.56
N LEU A 27 12.06 3.72 -22.77
CA LEU A 27 11.70 2.37 -23.20
C LEU A 27 10.20 2.07 -23.05
N VAL A 28 9.45 2.94 -22.35
CA VAL A 28 8.02 2.75 -22.09
C VAL A 28 7.18 2.58 -23.37
N PRO A 29 7.40 3.35 -24.47
CA PRO A 29 6.65 3.14 -25.72
C PRO A 29 6.85 1.74 -26.32
N VAL A 30 8.06 1.19 -26.17
CA VAL A 30 8.43 -0.13 -26.70
C VAL A 30 7.87 -1.27 -25.83
N SER A 31 7.60 -1.00 -24.55
CA SER A 31 7.10 -2.01 -23.61
C SER A 31 5.78 -2.67 -24.04
N GLY A 32 4.89 -1.92 -24.71
CA GLY A 32 3.62 -2.47 -25.22
C GLY A 32 3.84 -3.46 -26.35
N PHE A 33 4.75 -3.12 -27.27
CA PHE A 33 5.13 -4.00 -28.38
C PHE A 33 5.83 -5.27 -27.87
N LEU A 34 6.78 -5.14 -26.94
CA LEU A 34 7.44 -6.30 -26.32
C LEU A 34 6.46 -7.15 -25.51
N SER A 35 5.50 -6.53 -24.81
CA SER A 35 4.45 -7.26 -24.09
C SER A 35 3.54 -8.04 -25.03
N PHE A 36 3.43 -7.63 -26.29
CA PHE A 36 2.67 -8.35 -27.31
C PHE A 36 3.48 -9.49 -27.93
N LEU A 37 4.71 -9.22 -28.38
CA LEU A 37 5.55 -10.21 -29.08
C LEU A 37 6.18 -11.25 -28.16
N VAL A 38 6.71 -10.81 -27.02
CA VAL A 38 7.53 -11.62 -26.11
C VAL A 38 7.08 -11.42 -24.66
N PRO A 39 5.80 -11.69 -24.33
CA PRO A 39 5.21 -11.39 -23.01
C PRO A 39 5.92 -12.06 -21.83
N THR A 40 6.59 -13.19 -22.09
CA THR A 40 7.28 -14.02 -21.09
C THR A 40 8.75 -13.69 -20.94
N LEU A 41 9.30 -12.78 -21.76
CA LEU A 41 10.71 -12.40 -21.69
C LEU A 41 11.04 -11.86 -20.30
N PRO A 42 12.02 -12.43 -19.58
CA PRO A 42 12.52 -11.85 -18.33
C PRO A 42 13.27 -10.56 -18.65
N LEU A 43 12.79 -9.42 -18.14
CA LEU A 43 13.38 -8.11 -18.45
C LEU A 43 14.01 -7.43 -17.23
N ILE A 44 13.37 -7.55 -16.06
CA ILE A 44 13.76 -6.76 -14.88
C ILE A 44 14.25 -7.71 -13.80
N ALA A 45 15.53 -7.63 -13.49
CA ALA A 45 16.09 -8.27 -12.31
C ALA A 45 15.49 -7.60 -11.06
N LYS A 46 15.07 -8.43 -10.10
CA LYS A 46 14.67 -7.96 -8.77
C LYS A 46 15.93 -7.52 -8.03
N SER A 47 15.82 -6.48 -7.22
CA SER A 47 16.88 -6.14 -6.27
C SER A 47 16.86 -7.13 -5.11
N ASP A 48 18.03 -7.62 -4.73
CA ASP A 48 18.18 -8.38 -3.49
C ASP A 48 18.12 -7.43 -2.28
N SER A 49 17.53 -7.88 -1.19
CA SER A 49 17.49 -7.15 0.05
C SER A 49 18.81 -7.29 0.79
N VAL A 50 19.54 -6.20 0.95
CA VAL A 50 20.83 -6.20 1.67
C VAL A 50 20.62 -6.43 3.18
N LEU A 51 19.47 -6.03 3.72
CA LEU A 51 19.25 -5.93 5.16
C LEU A 51 18.52 -7.13 5.77
N ALA A 52 17.82 -7.90 4.94
CA ALA A 52 16.87 -8.92 5.38
C ALA A 52 17.10 -10.24 4.64
N GLN A 53 18.34 -10.73 4.63
CA GLN A 53 18.72 -11.95 3.90
C GLN A 53 17.89 -13.18 4.30
N GLN A 54 17.54 -13.31 5.59
CA GLN A 54 16.67 -14.41 6.07
C GLN A 54 15.28 -14.37 5.42
N ILE A 55 14.71 -13.18 5.23
CA ILE A 55 13.40 -13.02 4.59
C ILE A 55 13.51 -13.27 3.09
N ASP A 56 14.60 -12.84 2.46
CA ASP A 56 14.88 -13.18 1.07
C ASP A 56 15.01 -14.70 0.89
N GLU A 57 15.62 -15.40 1.83
CA GLU A 57 15.70 -16.86 1.84
C GLU A 57 14.33 -17.50 2.01
N GLU A 58 13.52 -17.09 2.99
CA GLU A 58 12.14 -17.55 3.17
C GLU A 58 11.31 -17.31 1.89
N PHE A 59 11.39 -16.10 1.33
CA PHE A 59 10.70 -15.72 0.10
C PHE A 59 11.13 -16.59 -1.09
N ARG A 60 12.42 -16.92 -1.19
CA ARG A 60 12.97 -17.78 -2.26
C ARG A 60 12.59 -19.25 -2.07
N ASN A 61 12.45 -19.70 -0.83
CA ASN A 61 12.08 -21.08 -0.48
C ASN A 61 10.58 -21.34 -0.59
N ASP A 62 9.75 -20.29 -0.59
CA ASP A 62 8.32 -20.40 -0.81
C ASP A 62 8.00 -20.75 -2.27
N VAL A 63 7.48 -21.97 -2.47
CA VAL A 63 7.10 -22.52 -3.77
C VAL A 63 5.99 -21.74 -4.49
N THR A 64 5.25 -20.90 -3.76
CA THR A 64 4.20 -20.03 -4.33
C THR A 64 4.77 -18.72 -4.87
N ASN A 65 6.00 -18.36 -4.49
CA ASN A 65 6.65 -17.15 -4.93
C ASN A 65 7.44 -17.35 -6.23
N TYR A 66 7.20 -16.47 -7.19
CA TYR A 66 8.00 -16.43 -8.41
C TYR A 66 9.33 -15.72 -8.15
N THR A 67 10.44 -16.46 -8.19
CA THR A 67 11.81 -15.97 -7.91
C THR A 67 12.54 -15.44 -9.13
N GLY A 68 12.03 -15.69 -10.35
CA GLY A 68 12.64 -15.20 -11.57
C GLY A 68 12.51 -13.69 -11.77
N SER A 69 13.21 -13.17 -12.79
CA SER A 69 13.08 -11.79 -13.25
C SER A 69 11.64 -11.47 -13.66
N VAL A 70 11.20 -10.23 -13.38
CA VAL A 70 9.86 -9.76 -13.74
C VAL A 70 9.72 -9.80 -15.27
N ARG A 71 8.64 -10.44 -15.72
CA ARG A 71 8.33 -10.62 -17.14
C ARG A 71 7.79 -9.32 -17.74
N VAL A 72 8.10 -9.07 -19.01
CA VAL A 72 7.68 -7.86 -19.75
C VAL A 72 6.19 -7.57 -19.58
N ARG A 73 5.33 -8.58 -19.74
CA ARG A 73 3.87 -8.39 -19.65
C ARG A 73 3.44 -7.87 -18.28
N VAL A 74 3.99 -8.45 -17.21
CA VAL A 74 3.67 -8.06 -15.83
C VAL A 74 4.09 -6.62 -15.59
N ALA A 75 5.33 -6.26 -15.95
CA ALA A 75 5.84 -4.91 -15.83
C ALA A 75 4.99 -3.89 -16.63
N HIS A 76 4.59 -4.24 -17.85
CA HIS A 76 3.74 -3.41 -18.69
C HIS A 76 2.37 -3.15 -18.03
N HIS A 77 1.69 -4.19 -17.54
CA HIS A 77 0.40 -4.04 -16.88
C HIS A 77 0.46 -3.22 -15.59
N PHE A 78 1.49 -3.44 -14.75
CA PHE A 78 1.70 -2.60 -13.56
C PHE A 78 1.89 -1.14 -13.94
N ASN A 79 2.72 -0.84 -14.94
CA ASN A 79 2.92 0.52 -15.41
C ASN A 79 1.61 1.17 -15.92
N GLN A 80 0.78 0.43 -16.67
CA GLN A 80 -0.52 0.92 -17.11
C GLN A 80 -1.49 1.17 -15.95
N LEU A 81 -1.49 0.29 -14.95
CA LEU A 81 -2.29 0.47 -13.73
C LEU A 81 -1.85 1.72 -12.95
N CYS A 82 -0.56 1.87 -12.68
CA CYS A 82 -0.03 3.05 -12.01
C CYS A 82 -0.38 4.34 -12.77
N LYS A 83 -0.23 4.36 -14.10
CA LYS A 83 -0.66 5.50 -14.94
C LYS A 83 -2.16 5.79 -14.84
N ALA A 84 -2.99 4.75 -14.80
CA ALA A 84 -4.44 4.93 -14.69
C ALA A 84 -4.84 5.51 -13.33
N PHE A 85 -4.11 5.18 -12.25
CA PHE A 85 -4.30 5.79 -10.94
C PHE A 85 -3.78 7.23 -10.90
N THR A 86 -2.58 7.48 -11.41
CA THR A 86 -1.95 8.80 -11.33
C THR A 86 -2.49 9.81 -12.35
N ALA A 87 -3.28 9.37 -13.34
CA ALA A 87 -3.96 10.27 -14.26
C ALA A 87 -4.81 11.33 -13.51
N PRO A 88 -4.87 12.58 -13.98
CA PRO A 88 -5.61 13.65 -13.32
C PRO A 88 -7.13 13.42 -13.34
N THR A 89 -7.61 12.62 -14.29
CA THR A 89 -9.03 12.31 -14.48
C THR A 89 -9.18 10.84 -14.89
N GLY A 90 -10.39 10.32 -14.70
CA GLY A 90 -10.75 8.97 -15.12
C GLY A 90 -11.34 8.15 -13.97
N PRO A 91 -11.90 6.96 -14.28
CA PRO A 91 -12.61 6.14 -13.30
C PRO A 91 -11.70 5.54 -12.22
N LYS A 92 -10.38 5.61 -12.41
CA LYS A 92 -9.36 5.11 -11.48
C LYS A 92 -8.53 6.23 -10.86
N ALA A 93 -8.84 7.50 -11.14
CA ALA A 93 -8.09 8.62 -10.60
C ALA A 93 -8.09 8.59 -9.07
N LEU A 94 -6.99 8.99 -8.43
CA LEU A 94 -6.83 8.94 -6.97
C LEU A 94 -7.92 9.70 -6.21
N GLU A 95 -8.47 10.76 -6.82
CA GLU A 95 -9.59 11.56 -6.30
C GLU A 95 -10.86 10.73 -6.11
N CYS A 96 -11.03 9.65 -6.87
CA CYS A 96 -12.17 8.74 -6.74
C CYS A 96 -12.06 7.84 -5.49
N VAL A 97 -10.88 7.75 -4.87
CA VAL A 97 -10.69 6.99 -3.62
C VAL A 97 -11.30 7.79 -2.48
N SER A 98 -12.43 7.31 -1.96
CA SER A 98 -13.14 7.92 -0.84
C SER A 98 -13.51 6.88 0.22
N CYS A 99 -13.32 7.25 1.47
CA CYS A 99 -13.83 6.53 2.63
C CYS A 99 -13.90 7.47 3.84
N PRO A 100 -14.63 7.12 4.91
CA PRO A 100 -14.76 7.99 6.09
C PRO A 100 -13.42 8.31 6.75
N ALA A 101 -12.53 7.31 6.83
CA ALA A 101 -11.22 7.41 7.46
C ALA A 101 -10.20 6.49 6.77
N MET A 102 -9.01 7.02 6.46
CA MET A 102 -7.93 6.31 5.77
C MET A 102 -6.59 6.41 6.50
N LEU A 103 -5.93 5.28 6.74
CA LEU A 103 -4.55 5.22 7.20
C LEU A 103 -3.68 4.67 6.07
N MET A 104 -2.60 5.37 5.74
CA MET A 104 -1.55 4.88 4.85
C MET A 104 -0.25 4.77 5.64
N ILE A 105 0.43 3.64 5.50
CA ILE A 105 1.73 3.41 6.11
C ILE A 105 2.70 2.95 5.02
N HIS A 106 3.90 3.54 4.96
CA HIS A 106 4.91 3.22 3.94
C HIS A 106 6.32 3.46 4.49
N ALA A 107 7.29 2.60 4.17
CA ALA A 107 8.70 2.92 4.42
C ALA A 107 9.26 3.86 3.36
N ASN A 108 9.98 4.89 3.80
CA ASN A 108 10.64 5.83 2.92
C ASN A 108 11.75 5.17 2.07
N ALA A 109 12.35 4.10 2.60
CA ALA A 109 13.41 3.32 1.96
C ALA A 109 12.92 2.05 1.25
N ASP A 110 11.61 1.88 1.06
CA ASP A 110 11.07 0.73 0.34
C ASP A 110 11.62 0.69 -1.10
N THR A 111 12.25 -0.44 -1.44
CA THR A 111 12.89 -0.66 -2.75
C THR A 111 11.95 -1.27 -3.78
N MET A 112 10.81 -1.83 -3.34
CA MET A 112 9.84 -2.53 -4.18
C MET A 112 8.66 -1.62 -4.54
N THR A 113 8.19 -0.84 -3.58
CA THR A 113 7.12 0.14 -3.75
C THR A 113 7.61 1.53 -3.43
N GLU A 114 7.36 2.48 -4.32
CA GLU A 114 7.85 3.84 -4.11
C GLU A 114 6.91 4.63 -3.17
N PRO A 115 7.45 5.29 -2.12
CA PRO A 115 6.63 6.08 -1.18
C PRO A 115 5.88 7.24 -1.83
N GLY A 116 6.42 7.80 -2.93
CA GLY A 116 5.78 8.87 -3.70
C GLY A 116 4.36 8.52 -4.14
N GLY A 117 4.07 7.26 -4.49
CA GLY A 117 2.71 6.84 -4.83
C GLY A 117 1.73 6.93 -3.65
N SER A 118 2.20 6.66 -2.42
CA SER A 118 1.39 6.81 -1.20
C SER A 118 1.21 8.26 -0.79
N VAL A 119 2.22 9.09 -1.00
CA VAL A 119 2.11 10.55 -0.82
C VAL A 119 1.05 11.11 -1.77
N MET A 120 1.10 10.76 -3.06
CA MET A 120 0.10 11.18 -4.05
C MET A 120 -1.31 10.71 -3.68
N LEU A 121 -1.47 9.45 -3.23
CA LEU A 121 -2.77 8.96 -2.76
C LEU A 121 -3.25 9.75 -1.54
N PHE A 122 -2.37 10.00 -0.57
CA PHE A 122 -2.70 10.80 0.59
C PHE A 122 -3.14 12.20 0.20
N GLU A 123 -2.46 12.87 -0.71
CA GLU A 123 -2.84 14.22 -1.13
C GLU A 123 -4.17 14.24 -1.88
N ARG A 124 -4.33 13.34 -2.85
CA ARG A 124 -5.42 13.40 -3.83
C ARG A 124 -6.69 12.66 -3.43
N ALA A 125 -6.63 11.69 -2.52
CA ALA A 125 -7.82 10.94 -2.12
C ALA A 125 -8.87 11.84 -1.44
N SER A 126 -10.14 11.63 -1.81
CA SER A 126 -11.32 12.32 -1.26
C SER A 126 -11.78 11.70 0.05
N CYS A 127 -10.86 11.57 1.02
CA CYS A 127 -11.16 11.06 2.36
C CYS A 127 -11.18 12.21 3.37
N ALA A 128 -12.26 12.32 4.14
CA ALA A 128 -12.44 13.40 5.11
C ALA A 128 -11.39 13.34 6.23
N ARG A 129 -11.10 12.13 6.72
CA ARG A 129 -10.00 11.87 7.64
C ARG A 129 -8.99 10.97 6.96
N LYS A 130 -7.75 11.42 6.89
CA LYS A 130 -6.66 10.63 6.36
C LYS A 130 -5.38 10.91 7.14
N THR A 131 -4.57 9.87 7.28
CA THR A 131 -3.28 9.90 7.96
C THR A 131 -2.28 9.14 7.11
N LEU A 132 -1.12 9.74 6.88
CA LEU A 132 0.03 9.12 6.23
C LEU A 132 1.14 8.95 7.27
N VAL A 133 1.68 7.75 7.38
CA VAL A 133 2.83 7.41 8.22
C VAL A 133 3.97 6.98 7.33
N LEU A 134 5.02 7.79 7.26
CA LEU A 134 6.26 7.48 6.55
C LEU A 134 7.30 6.99 7.56
N ILE A 135 7.77 5.75 7.41
CA ILE A 135 8.76 5.15 8.30
C ILE A 135 10.15 5.31 7.66
N SER A 136 11.07 5.97 8.35
CA SER A 136 12.45 6.16 7.87
C SER A 136 13.26 4.85 7.88
N GLY A 137 14.21 4.71 6.95
CA GLY A 137 15.06 3.52 6.76
C GLY A 137 16.30 3.44 7.68
N PRO A 138 17.27 2.57 7.34
CA PRO A 138 18.37 2.12 8.22
C PRO A 138 19.35 3.23 8.59
N ASP A 139 19.52 4.20 7.70
CA ASP A 139 20.52 5.28 7.81
C ASP A 139 20.17 6.34 8.88
N GLY A 140 19.07 6.14 9.62
CA GLY A 140 18.87 6.73 10.95
C GLY A 140 18.56 8.22 11.01
N GLN A 141 18.55 8.94 9.89
CA GLN A 141 18.16 10.35 9.86
C GLN A 141 16.64 10.52 9.69
N GLY A 142 15.89 10.20 10.76
CA GLY A 142 14.46 10.50 10.84
C GLY A 142 13.71 9.46 11.68
N ALA A 143 12.88 9.93 12.59
CA ALA A 143 11.84 9.09 13.17
C ALA A 143 10.76 8.78 12.11
N ALA A 144 9.70 8.04 12.45
CA ALA A 144 8.53 8.00 11.59
C ALA A 144 7.89 9.40 11.53
N THR A 145 7.36 9.78 10.38
CA THR A 145 6.66 11.05 10.18
C THR A 145 5.18 10.77 9.94
N LYS A 146 4.30 11.33 10.76
CA LYS A 146 2.86 11.17 10.66
C LYS A 146 2.23 12.49 10.20
N THR A 147 1.61 12.48 9.03
CA THR A 147 0.94 13.63 8.42
C THR A 147 -0.57 13.41 8.41
N HIS A 148 -1.32 14.39 8.89
CA HIS A 148 -2.78 14.36 8.98
C HIS A 148 -3.44 15.17 7.86
N ALA A 149 -4.72 14.91 7.59
CA ALA A 149 -5.50 15.57 6.53
C ALA A 149 -5.49 17.10 6.59
N ASP A 150 -5.30 17.68 7.78
CA ASP A 150 -5.20 19.13 8.02
C ASP A 150 -3.78 19.69 7.79
N GLY A 151 -2.85 18.87 7.28
CA GLY A 151 -1.47 19.23 7.04
C GLY A 151 -0.57 19.18 8.28
N ARG A 152 -1.11 18.93 9.47
CA ARG A 152 -0.28 18.78 10.67
C ARG A 152 0.62 17.57 10.52
N THR A 153 1.89 17.78 10.83
CA THR A 153 2.91 16.74 10.81
C THR A 153 3.48 16.57 12.20
N THR A 154 3.56 15.33 12.65
CA THR A 154 4.20 14.95 13.91
C THR A 154 5.39 14.06 13.60
N SER A 155 6.53 14.41 14.18
CA SER A 155 7.76 13.62 14.11
C SER A 155 7.79 12.64 15.28
N GLY A 156 8.14 11.40 15.00
CA GLY A 156 8.02 10.33 15.96
C GLY A 156 6.62 9.73 16.00
N LEU A 157 6.54 8.56 16.61
CA LEU A 157 5.30 7.95 17.11
C LEU A 157 5.11 8.39 18.58
N ALA A 158 4.31 7.74 19.41
CA ALA A 158 4.25 8.02 20.87
C ALA A 158 5.27 7.17 21.66
N ASP A 159 5.76 7.62 22.83
CA ASP A 159 6.95 7.14 23.59
C ASP A 159 7.00 5.64 24.03
N GLY A 160 6.17 4.75 23.49
CA GLY A 160 6.39 3.29 23.50
C GLY A 160 7.47 2.82 22.51
N GLN A 161 8.47 3.64 22.23
CA GLN A 161 8.95 3.89 20.87
C GLN A 161 10.42 3.57 20.58
N THR A 162 11.14 2.94 21.50
CA THR A 162 12.43 2.28 21.20
C THR A 162 12.23 1.16 20.16
N ALA A 163 11.01 0.64 20.13
CA ALA A 163 10.35 -0.16 19.10
C ALA A 163 10.87 0.10 17.67
N MET A 164 10.41 1.23 17.11
CA MET A 164 10.44 1.49 15.66
C MET A 164 11.83 1.79 15.11
N ALA A 165 12.79 2.15 15.96
CA ALA A 165 14.20 2.25 15.55
C ALA A 165 14.76 0.91 15.01
N ALA A 166 14.18 -0.23 15.42
CA ALA A 166 14.54 -1.55 14.89
C ALA A 166 13.84 -1.90 13.55
N LEU A 167 12.79 -1.17 13.13
CA LEU A 167 12.19 -1.35 11.79
C LEU A 167 13.01 -0.71 10.67
N ARG A 168 14.00 0.09 11.05
CA ARG A 168 14.88 0.80 10.12
C ARG A 168 15.59 -0.16 9.16
N GLY A 169 15.75 -1.44 9.50
CA GLY A 169 16.39 -2.45 8.64
C GLY A 169 15.50 -3.09 7.56
N LEU A 170 14.21 -2.79 7.43
CA LEU A 170 13.34 -3.57 6.54
C LEU A 170 13.09 -2.85 5.21
N ASN A 171 13.82 -3.26 4.17
CA ASN A 171 13.66 -2.80 2.78
C ASN A 171 12.47 -3.45 2.05
N MET A 172 11.69 -4.32 2.71
CA MET A 172 10.55 -5.02 2.11
C MET A 172 9.40 -5.14 3.10
N TRP A 173 8.17 -4.95 2.61
CA TRP A 173 6.93 -4.85 3.40
C TRP A 173 5.96 -6.03 3.19
N HIS A 174 6.43 -7.12 2.61
CA HIS A 174 5.54 -8.15 2.07
C HIS A 174 5.20 -9.25 3.09
N SER A 175 5.82 -9.25 4.29
CA SER A 175 5.52 -10.22 5.35
C SER A 175 5.23 -9.57 6.71
N ILE A 176 4.11 -8.83 6.78
CA ILE A 176 3.56 -8.16 7.98
C ILE A 176 3.31 -9.10 9.17
N THR A 177 3.47 -10.41 9.02
CA THR A 177 3.27 -11.36 10.11
C THR A 177 4.55 -12.07 10.57
N THR A 178 5.66 -11.97 9.83
CA THR A 178 6.90 -12.69 10.18
C THR A 178 8.12 -11.80 10.33
N GLU A 179 8.02 -10.51 9.97
CA GLU A 179 9.15 -9.59 10.03
C GLU A 179 9.34 -8.95 11.42
N PRO A 180 10.56 -8.92 11.97
CA PRO A 180 10.87 -8.17 13.19
C PRO A 180 10.45 -6.70 13.09
N GLY A 181 9.46 -6.29 13.88
CA GLY A 181 8.89 -4.96 13.89
C GLY A 181 7.52 -4.82 13.24
N CYS A 182 6.97 -5.89 12.67
CA CYS A 182 5.60 -5.92 12.18
C CYS A 182 4.55 -5.64 13.29
N GLU A 183 4.86 -6.02 14.53
CA GLU A 183 4.11 -5.68 15.73
C GLU A 183 3.91 -4.17 15.92
N LYS A 184 4.80 -3.35 15.35
CA LYS A 184 4.76 -1.89 15.48
C LYS A 184 3.90 -1.24 14.41
N VAL A 185 3.89 -1.79 13.20
CA VAL A 185 2.88 -1.47 12.18
C VAL A 185 1.50 -1.86 12.73
N SER A 186 1.39 -3.05 13.31
CA SER A 186 0.17 -3.52 13.97
C SER A 186 -0.25 -2.60 15.11
N PHE A 187 0.70 -2.10 15.91
CA PHE A 187 0.44 -1.11 16.95
C PHE A 187 -0.05 0.23 16.38
N ALA A 188 0.60 0.77 15.35
CA ALA A 188 0.16 2.01 14.71
C ALA A 188 -1.25 1.88 14.10
N VAL A 189 -1.56 0.71 13.53
CA VAL A 189 -2.91 0.39 13.04
C VAL A 189 -3.89 0.31 14.21
N ALA A 190 -3.56 -0.39 15.29
CA ALA A 190 -4.42 -0.53 16.46
C ALA A 190 -4.69 0.82 17.16
N GLU A 191 -3.65 1.63 17.36
CA GLU A 191 -3.74 2.98 17.91
C GLU A 191 -4.69 3.84 17.05
N TRP A 192 -4.51 3.82 15.73
CA TRP A 192 -5.37 4.56 14.81
C TRP A 192 -6.82 4.05 14.84
N ILE A 193 -7.03 2.74 14.91
CA ILE A 193 -8.38 2.15 15.04
C ILE A 193 -9.05 2.63 16.33
N CYS A 194 -8.33 2.64 17.46
CA CYS A 194 -8.87 3.10 18.74
C CYS A 194 -9.24 4.60 18.66
N GLN A 195 -8.35 5.43 18.12
CA GLN A 195 -8.62 6.87 17.90
C GLN A 195 -9.87 7.09 17.05
N GLU A 196 -10.03 6.35 15.96
CA GLU A 196 -11.23 6.44 15.12
C GLU A 196 -12.50 5.92 15.82
N ALA A 197 -12.38 4.88 16.66
CA ALA A 197 -13.51 4.38 17.45
C ALA A 197 -13.99 5.40 18.49
N ASP A 198 -13.07 6.07 19.18
CA ASP A 198 -13.39 7.13 20.15
C ASP A 198 -14.08 8.31 19.47
N LEU A 199 -13.61 8.73 18.30
CA LEU A 199 -14.22 9.80 17.51
C LEU A 199 -15.64 9.46 17.05
N VAL A 200 -15.91 8.19 16.74
CA VAL A 200 -17.26 7.73 16.38
C VAL A 200 -18.16 7.65 17.61
N SER A 201 -17.62 7.25 18.77
CA SER A 201 -18.35 7.10 20.02
C SER A 201 -18.68 8.45 20.69
N GLY A 202 -17.87 9.48 20.45
CA GLY A 202 -18.08 10.85 20.94
C GLY A 202 -19.12 11.66 20.15
N VAL A 203 -19.66 11.11 19.05
CA VAL A 203 -20.82 11.70 18.37
C VAL A 203 -22.04 11.40 19.24
N PRO A 204 -22.71 12.41 19.84
CA PRO A 204 -23.93 12.15 20.61
C PRO A 204 -24.89 11.39 19.71
N GLU A 205 -25.42 10.29 20.23
CA GLU A 205 -26.30 9.36 19.54
C GLU A 205 -27.41 10.17 18.84
N THR A 206 -27.21 10.50 17.56
CA THR A 206 -28.21 11.28 16.82
C THR A 206 -29.42 10.37 16.75
N THR A 207 -30.49 10.80 17.42
CA THR A 207 -31.81 10.18 17.47
C THR A 207 -32.01 9.29 16.25
N PRO A 208 -32.22 7.97 16.42
CA PRO A 208 -32.22 7.02 15.32
C PRO A 208 -33.12 7.55 14.21
N SER A 209 -32.50 7.91 13.07
CA SER A 209 -33.24 8.30 11.88
C SER A 209 -34.27 7.20 11.64
N PRO A 210 -35.58 7.53 11.53
CA PRO A 210 -36.63 6.52 11.40
C PRO A 210 -36.25 5.58 10.28
N GLN A 211 -36.00 4.34 10.68
CA GLN A 211 -35.39 3.27 9.92
C GLN A 211 -35.55 3.46 8.41
N ARG A 212 -34.45 3.84 7.74
CA ARG A 212 -34.29 3.47 6.33
C ARG A 212 -34.15 1.95 6.32
N ARG A 213 -35.29 1.24 6.33
CA ARG A 213 -35.40 -0.20 6.07
C ARG A 213 -34.68 -0.43 4.75
N ARG A 214 -33.38 -0.76 4.81
CA ARG A 214 -32.67 -1.31 3.67
C ARG A 214 -33.36 -2.63 3.42
N SER A 215 -34.17 -2.69 2.36
CA SER A 215 -34.66 -3.95 1.83
C SER A 215 -33.46 -4.87 1.70
N ILE A 216 -33.49 -5.96 2.45
CA ILE A 216 -32.45 -6.99 2.34
C ILE A 216 -32.55 -7.48 0.90
N SER A 217 -31.45 -7.37 0.14
CA SER A 217 -31.40 -7.89 -1.22
C SER A 217 -31.90 -9.35 -1.23
N PRO A 218 -32.79 -9.74 -2.15
CA PRO A 218 -33.28 -11.11 -2.28
C PRO A 218 -32.14 -12.15 -2.37
N VAL A 219 -30.98 -11.74 -2.88
CA VAL A 219 -29.77 -12.56 -2.98
C VAL A 219 -29.22 -12.91 -1.59
N ARG A 220 -29.22 -11.96 -0.66
CA ARG A 220 -28.74 -12.18 0.72
C ARG A 220 -29.69 -13.07 1.51
N GLN A 221 -31.01 -12.95 1.28
CA GLN A 221 -32.00 -13.85 1.88
C GLN A 221 -31.81 -15.30 1.41
N ARG A 222 -31.59 -15.52 0.11
CA ARG A 222 -31.34 -16.87 -0.43
C ARG A 222 -30.05 -17.50 0.10
N TYR A 223 -29.00 -16.71 0.28
CA TYR A 223 -27.74 -17.20 0.82
C TYR A 223 -27.87 -17.68 2.27
N VAL A 224 -28.54 -16.89 3.11
CA VAL A 224 -28.78 -17.26 4.52
C VAL A 224 -29.66 -18.51 4.63
N ALA A 225 -30.74 -18.59 3.84
CA ALA A 225 -31.60 -19.77 3.81
C ALA A 225 -30.86 -21.04 3.37
N ARG A 226 -29.97 -20.93 2.37
CA ARG A 226 -29.20 -22.07 1.86
C ARG A 226 -28.16 -22.58 2.86
N ASN A 227 -27.59 -21.70 3.68
CA ASN A 227 -26.63 -22.11 4.70
C ASN A 227 -27.32 -22.67 5.95
N ALA A 228 -28.51 -22.16 6.30
CA ALA A 228 -29.32 -22.74 7.37
C ALA A 228 -29.75 -24.19 7.04
N ALA A 229 -30.11 -24.47 5.79
CA ALA A 229 -30.51 -25.80 5.33
C ALA A 229 -29.36 -26.83 5.20
N LYS A 230 -28.09 -26.43 5.41
CA LYS A 230 -26.92 -27.32 5.35
C LYS A 230 -26.38 -27.70 6.73
N GLY A 231 -27.04 -27.22 7.79
CA GLY A 231 -26.63 -27.41 9.18
C GLY A 231 -27.43 -28.44 9.97
N GLU A 232 -28.24 -29.27 9.31
CA GLU A 232 -28.95 -30.42 9.90
C GLU A 232 -28.46 -31.73 9.28
#